data_AF-A0A925SIM4-F1
#
_entry.id   AF-A0A925SIM4-F1
#
_cell.length_a   1.000
_cell.length_b   1.000
_cell.length_c   1.000
_cell.angle_alpha   90.00
_cell.angle_beta   90.00
_cell.angle_gamma   90.00
#
_symmetry.space_group_name_H-M   'P 1'
#
loop_
_entity.id
_entity.type
_entity.pdbx_description
1 polymer ?
#
loop_
_entity_poly.entity_id
_entity_poly.type
_entity_poly.pdbx_seq_one_letter_code
_entity_poly.pdbx_strand_id
1 'polypeptide(L)'
;ARRGRVLAPLIHTDAIHVFYMLCHALGETPFASASPSTPDALFISRATGLAALELGRELAAALPPACLAMNPIAVLEALARTDDAWYCPFAFGYSNYARPRYAPHLVTSGEPVLWTSGAPLVTTLGGTGIAITQRCAHPEIAAKFAAFLASPDIQAGLYFDAGGQPAHRAAWLDERVNQNSHDYFRRTLPALDRAWLRPRYAGYLHFQDHGAYVIADAFKGTLTAATALDRLEALHRESRQLSPLPSASLSHP
;
A
#
# COMPACT_ATOMS: atom_id res chain seq x y z
N ALA A 1 -17.13 -12.68 -2.45
CA ALA A 1 -16.04 -13.68 -2.43
C ALA A 1 -16.54 -15.05 -2.91
N ARG A 2 -17.34 -15.79 -2.11
CA ARG A 2 -17.79 -17.17 -2.42
C ARG A 2 -18.50 -17.42 -3.76
N ARG A 3 -19.04 -16.38 -4.42
CA ARG A 3 -19.62 -16.47 -5.77
C ARG A 3 -18.57 -16.35 -6.90
N GLY A 4 -17.28 -16.28 -6.58
CA GLY A 4 -16.18 -16.15 -7.57
C GLY A 4 -16.01 -14.76 -8.19
N ARG A 5 -16.89 -13.79 -7.90
CA ARG A 5 -16.89 -12.46 -8.55
C ARG A 5 -16.02 -11.39 -7.88
N VAL A 6 -15.23 -11.76 -6.87
CA VAL A 6 -14.38 -10.82 -6.11
C VAL A 6 -12.93 -11.25 -6.23
N LEU A 7 -12.07 -10.29 -6.55
CA LEU A 7 -10.62 -10.46 -6.60
C LEU A 7 -9.97 -9.51 -5.60
N ALA A 8 -8.85 -9.91 -5.03
CA ALA A 8 -8.03 -9.03 -4.20
C ALA A 8 -6.55 -9.37 -4.43
N PRO A 9 -5.65 -8.38 -4.42
CA PRO A 9 -4.23 -8.65 -4.54
C PRO A 9 -3.72 -9.29 -3.25
N LEU A 10 -3.24 -10.53 -3.33
CA LEU A 10 -2.72 -11.29 -2.18
C LEU A 10 -1.32 -11.86 -2.45
N ILE A 11 -0.61 -11.38 -3.47
CA ILE A 11 0.84 -11.59 -3.54
C ILE A 11 1.49 -11.03 -2.27
N HIS A 12 2.64 -11.58 -1.87
CA HIS A 12 3.29 -11.26 -0.59
C HIS A 12 3.43 -9.77 -0.30
N THR A 13 3.81 -8.96 -1.30
CA THR A 13 3.93 -7.50 -1.18
C THR A 13 2.62 -6.81 -0.79
N ASP A 14 1.47 -7.37 -1.16
CA ASP A 14 0.15 -6.81 -0.87
C ASP A 14 -0.47 -7.44 0.38
N ALA A 15 -0.21 -8.73 0.63
CA ALA A 15 -0.72 -9.45 1.80
C ALA A 15 -0.36 -8.78 3.12
N ILE A 16 0.86 -8.21 3.24
CA ILE A 16 1.25 -7.45 4.43
C ILE A 16 0.41 -6.20 4.66
N HIS A 17 -0.01 -5.51 3.60
CA HIS A 17 -0.86 -4.32 3.71
C HIS A 17 -2.30 -4.69 4.07
N VAL A 18 -2.78 -5.85 3.60
CA VAL A 18 -4.05 -6.43 4.05
C VAL A 18 -4.00 -6.74 5.54
N PHE A 19 -2.90 -7.34 6.03
CA PHE A 19 -2.70 -7.61 7.45
C PHE A 19 -2.71 -6.31 8.27
N TYR A 20 -1.98 -5.26 7.87
CA TYR A 20 -2.01 -3.98 8.58
C TYR A 20 -3.40 -3.34 8.63
N MET A 21 -4.13 -3.36 7.50
CA MET A 21 -5.51 -2.88 7.43
C MET A 21 -6.43 -3.66 8.40
N LEU A 22 -6.25 -4.98 8.51
CA LEU A 22 -7.00 -5.81 9.45
C LEU A 22 -6.64 -5.51 10.91
N CYS A 23 -5.37 -5.24 11.24
CA CYS A 23 -4.98 -4.78 12.57
C CYS A 23 -5.69 -3.48 12.95
N HIS A 24 -5.70 -2.49 12.04
CA HIS A 24 -6.43 -1.24 12.25
C HIS A 24 -7.94 -1.47 12.43
N ALA A 25 -8.53 -2.35 11.62
CA ALA A 25 -9.94 -2.70 11.72
C ALA A 25 -10.31 -3.38 13.05
N LEU A 26 -9.35 -4.10 13.64
CA LEU A 26 -9.44 -4.70 14.97
C LEU A 26 -9.11 -3.71 16.11
N GLY A 27 -8.80 -2.45 15.79
CA GLY A 27 -8.63 -1.37 16.76
C GLY A 27 -7.20 -1.14 17.22
N GLU A 28 -6.20 -1.76 16.59
CA GLU A 28 -4.80 -1.57 16.97
C GLU A 28 -3.94 -1.10 15.79
N THR A 29 -3.19 -0.02 16.00
CA THR A 29 -2.26 0.49 14.98
C THR A 29 -0.93 -0.25 15.08
N PRO A 30 -0.48 -0.95 14.01
CA PRO A 30 0.82 -1.60 14.00
C PRO A 30 1.95 -0.60 14.29
N PHE A 31 2.96 -1.03 15.04
CA PHE A 31 4.14 -0.29 15.45
C PHE A 31 3.89 0.95 16.32
N ALA A 32 2.66 1.19 16.80
CA ALA A 32 2.34 2.39 17.57
C ALA A 32 3.15 2.51 18.87
N SER A 33 3.43 1.39 19.53
CA SER A 33 4.22 1.34 20.77
C SER A 33 5.73 1.19 20.53
N ALA A 34 6.16 0.97 19.28
CA ALA A 34 7.55 0.73 18.91
C ALA A 34 8.29 2.05 18.67
N SER A 35 9.20 2.39 19.58
CA SER A 35 10.00 3.61 19.58
C SER A 35 11.47 3.29 19.83
N PRO A 36 12.43 4.16 19.47
CA PRO A 36 13.82 4.03 19.95
C PRO A 36 13.93 3.89 21.47
N SER A 37 12.97 4.42 22.24
CA SER A 37 12.92 4.32 23.70
C SER A 37 12.28 3.02 24.22
N THR A 38 11.75 2.17 23.34
CA THR A 38 11.04 0.92 23.70
C THR A 38 11.51 -0.23 22.79
N PRO A 39 12.77 -0.69 22.93
CA PRO A 39 13.34 -1.68 22.02
C PRO A 39 12.63 -3.04 22.06
N ASP A 40 12.00 -3.38 23.19
CA ASP A 40 11.27 -4.62 23.40
C ASP A 40 9.75 -4.50 23.14
N ALA A 41 9.29 -3.33 22.67
CA ALA A 41 7.87 -3.17 22.34
C ALA A 41 7.51 -4.04 21.14
N LEU A 42 6.43 -4.81 21.29
CA LEU A 42 5.84 -5.58 20.20
C LEU A 42 5.39 -4.63 19.09
N PHE A 43 5.50 -5.07 17.83
CA PHE A 43 4.91 -4.31 16.73
C PHE A 43 3.38 -4.39 16.71
N ILE A 44 2.80 -5.41 17.34
CA ILE A 44 1.36 -5.61 17.51
C ILE A 44 1.11 -6.54 18.71
N SER A 45 0.00 -6.37 19.42
CA SER A 45 -0.39 -7.29 20.48
C SER A 45 -0.67 -8.70 19.94
N ARG A 46 -0.46 -9.71 20.79
CA ARG A 46 -0.68 -11.11 20.40
C ARG A 46 -2.13 -11.37 19.98
N ALA A 47 -3.10 -10.79 20.70
CA ALA A 47 -4.52 -10.97 20.40
C ALA A 47 -4.87 -10.42 19.01
N THR A 48 -4.48 -9.18 18.71
CA THR A 48 -4.78 -8.56 17.41
C THR A 48 -4.02 -9.22 16.26
N GLY A 49 -2.74 -9.55 16.46
CA GLY A 49 -1.92 -10.21 15.45
C GLY A 49 -2.50 -11.56 15.02
N LEU A 50 -2.92 -12.39 15.98
CA LEU A 50 -3.56 -13.68 15.69
C LEU A 50 -4.88 -13.50 14.95
N ALA A 51 -5.74 -12.61 15.44
CA ALA A 51 -7.04 -12.36 14.83
C ALA A 51 -6.92 -11.83 13.38
N ALA A 52 -5.96 -10.91 13.12
CA ALA A 52 -5.72 -10.37 11.78
C ALA A 52 -5.20 -11.45 10.82
N LEU A 53 -4.32 -12.35 11.26
CA LEU A 53 -3.82 -13.46 10.43
C LEU A 53 -4.94 -14.45 10.09
N GLU A 54 -5.80 -14.80 11.04
CA GLU A 54 -6.93 -15.69 10.79
C GLU A 54 -7.96 -15.07 9.84
N LEU A 55 -8.30 -13.78 10.01
CA LEU A 55 -9.16 -13.06 9.08
C LEU A 55 -8.59 -13.00 7.67
N GLY A 56 -7.27 -12.79 7.55
CA GLY A 56 -6.59 -12.83 6.25
C GLY A 56 -6.61 -14.20 5.59
N ARG A 57 -6.46 -15.27 6.38
CA ARG A 57 -6.61 -16.66 5.91
C ARG A 57 -8.05 -16.97 5.47
N GLU A 58 -9.06 -16.54 6.22
CA GLU A 58 -10.47 -16.69 5.86
C GLU A 58 -10.81 -15.96 4.57
N LEU A 59 -10.30 -14.73 4.40
CA LEU A 59 -10.43 -13.98 3.17
C LEU A 59 -9.79 -14.72 1.99
N ALA A 60 -8.53 -15.14 2.14
CA ALA A 60 -7.80 -15.85 1.09
C ALA A 60 -8.53 -17.13 0.66
N ALA A 61 -9.06 -17.90 1.62
CA ALA A 61 -9.85 -19.10 1.36
C ALA A 61 -11.19 -18.83 0.66
N ALA A 62 -11.74 -17.62 0.79
CA ALA A 62 -13.00 -17.24 0.15
C ALA A 62 -12.82 -16.67 -1.27
N LEU A 63 -11.58 -16.36 -1.68
CA LEU A 63 -11.23 -15.79 -2.98
C LEU A 63 -10.76 -16.90 -3.95
N PRO A 64 -10.79 -16.64 -5.27
CA PRO A 64 -10.15 -17.54 -6.23
C PRO A 64 -8.66 -17.76 -5.88
N PRO A 65 -8.14 -19.01 -5.96
CA PRO A 65 -6.74 -19.30 -5.61
C PRO A 65 -5.70 -18.45 -6.36
N ALA A 66 -6.02 -18.01 -7.59
CA ALA A 66 -5.17 -17.15 -8.39
C ALA A 66 -4.82 -15.82 -7.69
N CYS A 67 -5.70 -15.29 -6.81
CA CYS A 67 -5.46 -14.04 -6.08
C CYS A 67 -4.15 -14.04 -5.28
N LEU A 68 -3.70 -15.21 -4.80
CA LEU A 68 -2.45 -15.38 -4.06
C LEU A 68 -1.19 -15.07 -4.89
N ALA A 69 -1.32 -14.99 -6.21
CA ALA A 69 -0.26 -14.60 -7.13
C ALA A 69 -0.54 -13.25 -7.83
N MET A 70 -1.67 -12.61 -7.54
CA MET A 70 -2.06 -11.35 -8.16
C MET A 70 -1.56 -10.17 -7.35
N ASN A 71 -0.88 -9.24 -8.03
CA ASN A 71 -0.68 -7.88 -7.56
C ASN A 71 -1.88 -7.01 -7.97
N PRO A 72 -1.95 -5.74 -7.54
CA PRO A 72 -3.07 -4.86 -7.87
C PRO A 72 -3.28 -4.67 -9.38
N ILE A 73 -2.19 -4.62 -10.17
CA ILE A 73 -2.26 -4.48 -11.62
C ILE A 73 -2.97 -5.70 -12.23
N ALA A 74 -2.58 -6.92 -11.85
CA ALA A 74 -3.21 -8.14 -12.34
C ALA A 74 -4.71 -8.19 -11.99
N VAL A 75 -5.10 -7.70 -10.80
CA VAL A 75 -6.51 -7.59 -10.41
C VAL A 75 -7.25 -6.59 -11.29
N LEU A 76 -6.68 -5.39 -11.51
CA LEU A 76 -7.29 -4.36 -12.32
C LEU A 76 -7.37 -4.75 -13.80
N GLU A 77 -6.37 -5.44 -14.34
CA GLU A 77 -6.41 -6.02 -15.69
C GLU A 77 -7.56 -7.03 -15.83
N ALA A 78 -7.74 -7.92 -14.84
CA ALA A 78 -8.85 -8.86 -14.86
C ALA A 78 -10.20 -8.14 -14.84
N LEU A 79 -10.38 -7.16 -13.95
CA LEU A 79 -11.61 -6.35 -13.86
C LEU A 79 -11.88 -5.53 -15.14
N ALA A 80 -10.83 -5.07 -15.82
CA ALA A 80 -10.94 -4.20 -16.98
C ALA A 80 -11.09 -4.95 -18.31
N ARG A 81 -10.90 -6.28 -18.32
CA ARG A 81 -10.88 -7.08 -19.56
C ARG A 81 -11.82 -8.28 -19.58
N THR A 82 -12.30 -8.74 -18.43
CA THR A 82 -13.19 -9.90 -18.38
C THR A 82 -14.44 -9.61 -17.55
N ASP A 83 -15.50 -10.35 -17.81
CA ASP A 83 -16.74 -10.32 -17.03
C ASP A 83 -16.74 -11.34 -15.89
N ASP A 84 -15.58 -11.92 -15.56
CA ASP A 84 -15.46 -12.99 -14.58
C ASP A 84 -15.52 -12.47 -13.14
N ALA A 85 -14.96 -11.28 -12.91
CA ALA A 85 -14.94 -10.61 -11.62
C ALA A 85 -15.36 -9.15 -11.76
N TRP A 86 -16.04 -8.63 -10.73
CA TRP A 86 -16.66 -7.31 -10.79
C TRP A 86 -16.21 -6.38 -9.66
N TYR A 87 -15.46 -6.92 -8.69
CA TYR A 87 -15.18 -6.18 -7.47
C TYR A 87 -13.82 -6.50 -6.87
N CYS A 88 -13.13 -5.44 -6.42
CA CYS A 88 -11.96 -5.50 -5.57
C CYS A 88 -12.20 -4.66 -4.31
N PRO A 89 -12.17 -5.25 -3.10
CA PRO A 89 -12.55 -4.55 -1.87
C PRO A 89 -11.50 -3.55 -1.39
N PHE A 90 -10.23 -3.78 -1.76
CA PHE A 90 -9.08 -2.95 -1.43
C PHE A 90 -7.91 -3.35 -2.33
N ALA A 91 -7.16 -2.35 -2.77
CA ALA A 91 -5.92 -2.50 -3.52
C ALA A 91 -5.17 -1.16 -3.51
N PHE A 92 -3.87 -1.17 -3.81
CA PHE A 92 -3.26 0.05 -4.32
C PHE A 92 -3.89 0.39 -5.68
N GLY A 93 -4.46 1.60 -5.77
CA GLY A 93 -5.20 2.02 -6.95
C GLY A 93 -4.31 2.61 -8.04
N TYR A 94 -4.73 2.41 -9.29
CA TYR A 94 -4.10 2.93 -10.50
C TYR A 94 -5.13 3.73 -11.28
N SER A 95 -5.00 5.06 -11.28
CA SER A 95 -5.96 5.99 -11.90
C SER A 95 -6.17 5.74 -13.39
N ASN A 96 -5.20 5.10 -14.06
CA ASN A 96 -5.23 4.83 -15.49
C ASN A 96 -6.44 3.98 -15.91
N TYR A 97 -6.84 2.99 -15.12
CA TYR A 97 -8.00 2.14 -15.42
C TYR A 97 -9.34 2.89 -15.32
N ALA A 98 -9.34 4.05 -14.67
CA ALA A 98 -10.47 4.96 -14.62
C ALA A 98 -10.41 6.02 -15.73
N ARG A 99 -9.53 5.89 -16.74
CA ARG A 99 -9.44 6.84 -17.86
C ARG A 99 -10.02 6.24 -19.13
N PRO A 100 -10.72 7.03 -19.96
CA PRO A 100 -11.24 6.55 -21.23
C PRO A 100 -10.15 5.91 -22.10
N ARG A 101 -10.46 4.75 -22.68
CA ARG A 101 -9.63 4.02 -23.65
C ARG A 101 -8.29 3.49 -23.14
N TYR A 102 -8.00 3.56 -21.83
CA TYR A 102 -6.81 2.90 -21.27
C TYR A 102 -6.93 1.36 -21.31
N ALA A 103 -8.13 0.85 -21.01
CA ALA A 103 -8.47 -0.56 -21.07
C ALA A 103 -9.87 -0.74 -21.72
N PRO A 104 -10.27 -1.97 -22.11
CA PRO A 104 -11.57 -2.23 -22.74
C PRO A 104 -12.77 -1.79 -21.88
N HIS A 105 -12.70 -2.03 -20.57
CA HIS A 105 -13.70 -1.60 -19.60
C HIS A 105 -13.09 -0.65 -18.57
N LEU A 106 -13.86 0.37 -18.19
CA LEU A 106 -13.48 1.30 -17.13
C LEU A 106 -13.60 0.63 -15.76
N VAL A 107 -12.58 0.80 -14.92
CA VAL A 107 -12.66 0.41 -13.51
C VAL A 107 -12.97 1.65 -12.68
N THR A 108 -14.15 1.66 -12.05
CA THR A 108 -14.52 2.72 -11.11
C THR A 108 -13.91 2.42 -9.73
N SER A 109 -13.27 3.42 -9.13
CA SER A 109 -12.70 3.32 -7.78
C SER A 109 -13.42 4.25 -6.80
N GLY A 110 -13.29 3.94 -5.51
CA GLY A 110 -13.83 4.73 -4.42
C GLY A 110 -13.24 4.29 -3.10
N GLU A 111 -13.97 4.56 -2.02
CA GLU A 111 -13.56 4.11 -0.69
C GLU A 111 -13.57 2.58 -0.58
N PRO A 112 -12.69 2.00 0.25
CA PRO A 112 -12.77 0.59 0.62
C PRO A 112 -14.13 0.23 1.25
N VAL A 113 -14.44 -1.06 1.30
CA VAL A 113 -15.59 -1.56 2.07
C VAL A 113 -15.55 -1.08 3.52
N LEU A 114 -16.74 -0.95 4.14
CA LEU A 114 -16.83 -0.72 5.57
C LEU A 114 -16.50 -2.00 6.36
N TRP A 115 -15.94 -1.81 7.55
CA TRP A 115 -15.78 -2.88 8.53
C TRP A 115 -17.14 -3.34 9.07
N THR A 116 -17.18 -4.49 9.76
CA THR A 116 -18.41 -5.06 10.31
C THR A 116 -19.09 -4.15 11.34
N SER A 117 -18.33 -3.26 11.99
CA SER A 117 -18.86 -2.22 12.88
C SER A 117 -19.46 -1.01 12.14
N GLY A 118 -19.37 -0.96 10.81
CA GLY A 118 -19.71 0.20 9.99
C GLY A 118 -18.60 1.24 9.87
N ALA A 119 -17.46 1.04 10.54
CA ALA A 119 -16.33 1.96 10.47
C ALA A 119 -15.60 1.87 9.10
N PRO A 120 -15.12 3.00 8.54
CA PRO A 120 -14.25 2.97 7.37
C PRO A 120 -12.94 2.22 7.65
N LEU A 121 -12.46 1.43 6.68
CA LEU A 121 -11.14 0.80 6.77
C LEU A 121 -10.01 1.83 6.63
N VAL A 122 -8.92 1.58 7.36
CA VAL A 122 -7.65 2.31 7.25
C VAL A 122 -6.68 1.48 6.42
N THR A 123 -6.36 1.97 5.22
CA THR A 123 -5.42 1.33 4.30
C THR A 123 -4.04 1.96 4.38
N THR A 124 -3.03 1.30 3.83
CA THR A 124 -1.67 1.86 3.78
C THR A 124 -1.57 2.95 2.72
N LEU A 125 -1.04 4.11 3.09
CA LEU A 125 -0.69 5.16 2.12
C LEU A 125 0.56 4.76 1.35
N GLY A 126 0.39 4.52 0.04
CA GLY A 126 1.48 4.29 -0.90
C GLY A 126 2.04 5.60 -1.47
N GLY A 127 2.95 5.47 -2.44
CA GLY A 127 3.47 6.60 -3.20
C GLY A 127 4.94 6.44 -3.57
N THR A 128 5.40 7.33 -4.44
CA THR A 128 6.80 7.40 -4.88
C THR A 128 7.26 8.83 -4.81
N GLY A 129 8.40 9.05 -4.16
CA GLY A 129 9.10 10.33 -4.13
C GLY A 129 10.28 10.34 -5.09
N ILE A 130 10.77 11.53 -5.40
CA ILE A 130 12.05 11.72 -6.08
C ILE A 130 13.08 12.24 -5.09
N ALA A 131 14.33 11.81 -5.25
CA ALA A 131 15.43 12.22 -4.39
C ALA A 131 16.65 12.62 -5.23
N ILE A 132 17.43 13.56 -4.72
CA ILE A 132 18.68 14.01 -5.34
C ILE A 132 19.81 13.26 -4.64
N THR A 133 20.61 12.53 -5.41
CA THR A 133 21.79 11.84 -4.86
C THR A 133 22.83 12.86 -4.36
N GLN A 134 23.52 12.54 -3.27
CA GLN A 134 24.59 13.39 -2.73
C GLN A 134 25.74 13.61 -3.73
N ARG A 135 25.88 12.76 -4.74
CA ARG A 135 26.91 12.86 -5.80
C ARG A 135 26.45 13.68 -7.02
N CYS A 136 25.32 14.39 -6.93
CA CYS A 136 24.81 15.17 -8.05
C CYS A 136 25.76 16.33 -8.38
N ALA A 137 26.23 16.41 -9.62
CA ALA A 137 27.11 17.50 -10.06
C ALA A 137 26.39 18.87 -10.13
N HIS A 138 25.06 18.87 -10.22
CA HIS A 138 24.23 20.07 -10.37
C HIS A 138 23.03 20.05 -9.42
N PRO A 139 23.25 20.07 -8.09
CA PRO A 139 22.19 19.87 -7.11
C PRO A 139 21.11 20.95 -7.16
N GLU A 140 21.48 22.20 -7.46
CA GLU A 140 20.52 23.30 -7.60
C GLU A 140 19.57 23.12 -8.79
N ILE A 141 20.08 22.64 -9.93
CA ILE A 141 19.26 22.39 -11.12
C ILE A 141 18.34 21.20 -10.86
N ALA A 142 18.86 20.13 -10.25
CA ALA A 142 18.06 18.97 -9.86
C ALA A 142 16.95 19.35 -8.87
N ALA A 143 17.21 20.26 -7.93
CA ALA A 143 16.21 20.78 -6.99
C ALA A 143 15.13 21.60 -7.70
N LYS A 144 15.50 22.45 -8.67
CA LYS A 144 14.54 23.19 -9.50
C LYS A 144 13.65 22.25 -10.30
N PHE A 145 14.22 21.19 -10.88
CA PHE A 145 13.44 20.16 -11.57
C PHE A 145 12.48 19.42 -10.61
N ALA A 146 12.96 19.08 -9.41
CA ALA A 146 12.12 18.41 -8.42
C ALA A 146 10.93 19.28 -8.00
N ALA A 147 11.16 20.57 -7.77
CA ALA A 147 10.12 21.54 -7.45
C ALA A 147 9.13 21.72 -8.62
N PHE A 148 9.64 21.81 -9.86
CA PHE A 148 8.82 21.85 -11.06
C PHE A 148 7.92 20.61 -11.17
N LEU A 149 8.48 19.40 -11.05
CA LEU A 149 7.72 18.15 -11.14
C LEU A 149 6.62 18.07 -10.09
N ALA A 150 6.89 18.53 -8.86
CA ALA A 150 5.97 18.49 -7.74
C ALA A 150 4.95 19.64 -7.70
N SER A 151 5.08 20.63 -8.58
CA SER A 151 4.22 21.82 -8.61
C SER A 151 2.76 21.47 -8.95
N PRO A 152 1.78 22.23 -8.43
CA PRO A 152 0.35 21.98 -8.69
C PRO A 152 0.02 21.92 -10.17
N ASP A 153 0.52 22.88 -10.98
CA ASP A 153 0.20 22.98 -12.40
C ASP A 153 0.77 21.79 -13.20
N ILE A 154 1.97 21.32 -12.87
CA ILE A 154 2.56 20.15 -13.53
C ILE A 154 1.85 18.87 -13.12
N GLN A 155 1.51 18.73 -11.83
CA GLN A 155 0.81 17.56 -11.32
C GLN A 155 -0.64 17.46 -11.84
N ALA A 156 -1.36 18.58 -11.94
CA ALA A 156 -2.71 18.64 -12.48
C ALA A 156 -2.76 18.74 -14.02
N GLY A 157 -1.65 19.12 -14.67
CA GLY A 157 -1.50 19.25 -16.11
C GLY A 157 -0.62 18.14 -16.69
N LEU A 158 0.59 18.51 -17.15
CA LEU A 158 1.50 17.66 -17.91
C LEU A 158 1.68 16.24 -17.35
N TYR A 159 1.89 16.10 -16.04
CA TYR A 159 2.12 14.81 -15.42
C TYR A 159 0.87 13.92 -15.48
N PHE A 160 -0.31 14.48 -15.20
CA PHE A 160 -1.58 13.76 -15.35
C PHE A 160 -1.83 13.41 -16.82
N ASP A 161 -1.69 14.38 -17.74
CA ASP A 161 -1.98 14.20 -19.17
C ASP A 161 -1.06 13.16 -19.81
N ALA A 162 0.19 13.04 -19.34
CA ALA A 162 1.15 12.01 -19.75
C ALA A 162 0.85 10.61 -19.18
N GLY A 163 -0.26 10.42 -18.45
CA GLY A 163 -0.64 9.13 -17.88
C GLY A 163 -0.15 8.91 -16.44
N GLY A 164 0.55 9.88 -15.84
CA GLY A 164 1.01 9.79 -14.46
C GLY A 164 -0.13 9.86 -13.45
N GLN A 165 0.10 9.34 -12.24
CA GLN A 165 -0.83 9.44 -11.11
C GLN A 165 -0.35 10.55 -10.16
N PRO A 166 -1.02 11.72 -10.13
CA PRO A 166 -0.57 12.87 -9.36
C PRO A 166 -0.50 12.62 -7.86
N ALA A 167 0.51 13.19 -7.20
CA ALA A 167 0.65 13.19 -5.75
C ALA A 167 0.17 14.50 -5.11
N HIS A 168 0.15 15.61 -5.87
CA HIS A 168 -0.21 16.91 -5.33
C HIS A 168 -1.73 17.08 -5.16
N ARG A 169 -2.19 17.50 -3.97
CA ARG A 169 -3.62 17.60 -3.62
C ARG A 169 -4.43 18.46 -4.60
N ALA A 170 -3.85 19.50 -5.17
CA ALA A 170 -4.53 20.33 -6.19
C ALA A 170 -5.04 19.49 -7.37
N ALA A 171 -4.25 18.53 -7.87
CA ALA A 171 -4.68 17.64 -8.95
C ALA A 171 -5.86 16.74 -8.54
N TRP A 172 -5.94 16.37 -7.26
CA TRP A 172 -7.01 15.52 -6.75
C TRP A 172 -8.35 16.26 -6.63
N LEU A 173 -8.29 17.57 -6.43
CA LEU A 173 -9.44 18.46 -6.32
C LEU A 173 -9.81 19.13 -7.65
N ASP A 174 -8.92 19.06 -8.65
CA ASP A 174 -9.12 19.66 -9.96
C ASP A 174 -10.27 18.99 -10.73
N GLU A 175 -11.14 19.82 -11.30
CA GLU A 175 -12.36 19.37 -11.98
C GLU A 175 -12.03 18.68 -13.32
N ARG A 176 -11.07 19.20 -14.08
CA ARG A 176 -10.66 18.61 -15.37
C ARG A 176 -10.01 17.24 -15.15
N VAL A 177 -9.14 17.12 -14.15
CA VAL A 177 -8.51 15.85 -13.78
C VAL A 177 -9.57 14.81 -13.44
N ASN A 178 -10.55 15.15 -12.60
CA ASN A 178 -11.62 14.23 -12.21
C ASN A 178 -12.56 13.87 -13.36
N GLN A 179 -12.94 14.82 -14.21
CA GLN A 179 -13.71 14.54 -15.42
C GLN A 179 -12.99 13.54 -16.34
N ASN A 180 -11.67 13.69 -16.49
CA ASN A 180 -10.84 12.82 -17.33
C ASN A 180 -10.44 11.48 -16.67
N SER A 181 -10.78 11.29 -15.39
CA SER A 181 -10.49 10.07 -14.63
C SER A 181 -11.73 9.47 -13.98
N HIS A 182 -12.94 9.79 -14.46
CA HIS A 182 -14.20 9.30 -13.92
C HIS A 182 -14.30 9.43 -12.38
N ASP A 183 -13.93 10.62 -11.87
CA ASP A 183 -13.87 10.99 -10.44
C ASP A 183 -12.94 10.13 -9.57
N TYR A 184 -12.01 9.36 -10.15
CA TYR A 184 -11.08 8.50 -9.39
C TYR A 184 -10.46 9.21 -8.19
N PHE A 185 -9.89 10.41 -8.38
CA PHE A 185 -9.20 11.12 -7.31
C PHE A 185 -10.19 11.60 -6.24
N ARG A 186 -11.29 12.24 -6.63
CA ARG A 186 -12.34 12.70 -5.70
C ARG A 186 -12.93 11.55 -4.88
N ARG A 187 -13.22 10.41 -5.50
CA ARG A 187 -13.85 9.25 -4.85
C ARG A 187 -12.89 8.48 -3.94
N THR A 188 -11.60 8.53 -4.21
CA THR A 188 -10.60 7.85 -3.37
C THR A 188 -10.01 8.77 -2.30
N LEU A 189 -10.04 10.10 -2.48
CA LEU A 189 -9.47 11.08 -1.55
C LEU A 189 -9.82 10.86 -0.07
N PRO A 190 -11.08 10.57 0.32
CA PRO A 190 -11.41 10.31 1.73
C PRO A 190 -10.63 9.12 2.32
N ALA A 191 -10.37 8.08 1.52
CA ALA A 191 -9.59 6.94 1.96
C ALA A 191 -8.10 7.29 2.12
N LEU A 192 -7.54 8.13 1.25
CA LEU A 192 -6.15 8.59 1.40
C LEU A 192 -5.97 9.56 2.57
N ASP A 193 -6.94 10.44 2.83
CA ASP A 193 -6.90 11.36 3.98
C ASP A 193 -6.89 10.60 5.32
N ARG A 194 -7.44 9.37 5.36
CA ARG A 194 -7.43 8.48 6.54
C ARG A 194 -6.32 7.43 6.52
N ALA A 195 -5.56 7.33 5.45
CA ALA A 195 -4.61 6.23 5.26
C ALA A 195 -3.46 6.29 6.27
N TRP A 196 -2.96 5.11 6.64
CA TRP A 196 -1.86 4.96 7.58
C TRP A 196 -0.51 5.00 6.87
N LEU A 197 0.45 5.71 7.48
CA LEU A 197 1.84 5.76 7.04
C LEU A 197 2.65 4.65 7.70
N ARG A 198 3.38 3.90 6.88
CA ARG A 198 4.32 2.88 7.34
C ARG A 198 5.46 3.47 8.18
N PRO A 199 6.07 2.68 9.08
CA PRO A 199 7.29 3.08 9.78
C PRO A 199 8.41 3.52 8.82
N ARG A 200 9.18 4.53 9.22
CA ARG A 200 10.26 5.14 8.41
C ARG A 200 11.66 4.92 8.99
N TYR A 201 11.81 3.98 9.93
CA TYR A 201 13.13 3.66 10.47
C TYR A 201 13.91 2.76 9.51
N ALA A 202 15.25 2.79 9.57
CA ALA A 202 16.14 2.18 8.59
C ALA A 202 15.85 0.69 8.30
N GLY A 203 15.66 -0.11 9.35
CA GLY A 203 15.38 -1.53 9.19
C GLY A 203 13.96 -1.90 8.79
N TYR A 204 13.02 -0.96 8.67
CA TYR A 204 11.62 -1.30 8.37
C TYR A 204 11.46 -2.08 7.05
N LEU A 205 12.25 -1.75 6.03
CA LEU A 205 12.22 -2.48 4.77
C LEU A 205 12.59 -3.96 4.94
N HIS A 206 13.54 -4.28 5.82
CA HIS A 206 13.86 -5.66 6.16
C HIS A 206 12.65 -6.37 6.79
N PHE A 207 11.98 -5.75 7.77
CA PHE A 207 10.73 -6.32 8.31
C PHE A 207 9.69 -6.54 7.22
N GLN A 208 9.47 -5.56 6.35
CA GLN A 208 8.46 -5.64 5.32
C GLN A 208 8.77 -6.75 4.31
N ASP A 209 9.98 -6.77 3.77
CA ASP A 209 10.37 -7.67 2.68
C ASP A 209 10.34 -9.13 3.13
N HIS A 210 10.76 -9.42 4.37
CA HIS A 210 10.71 -10.79 4.92
C HIS A 210 9.35 -11.13 5.53
N GLY A 211 8.72 -10.20 6.24
CA GLY A 211 7.42 -10.39 6.90
C GLY A 211 6.28 -10.57 5.90
N ALA A 212 6.38 -9.96 4.72
CA ALA A 212 5.44 -10.15 3.61
C ALA A 212 5.26 -11.64 3.24
N TYR A 213 6.36 -12.41 3.17
CA TYR A 213 6.29 -13.84 2.89
C TYR A 213 5.64 -14.62 4.04
N VAL A 214 5.99 -14.31 5.28
CA VAL A 214 5.42 -14.96 6.48
C VAL A 214 3.90 -14.76 6.53
N ILE A 215 3.42 -13.55 6.25
CA ILE A 215 1.99 -13.23 6.22
C ILE A 215 1.30 -13.94 5.06
N ALA A 216 1.91 -13.94 3.87
CA ALA A 216 1.36 -14.64 2.71
C ALA A 216 1.23 -16.16 2.96
N ASP A 217 2.21 -16.78 3.60
CA ASP A 217 2.19 -18.19 3.97
C ASP A 217 1.10 -18.49 5.02
N ALA A 218 0.91 -17.59 5.99
CA ALA A 218 -0.20 -17.70 6.93
C ALA A 218 -1.56 -17.60 6.22
N PHE A 219 -1.72 -16.68 5.28
CA PHE A 219 -2.95 -16.52 4.50
C PHE A 219 -3.23 -17.74 3.62
N LYS A 220 -2.20 -18.37 3.06
CA LYS A 220 -2.31 -19.64 2.31
C LYS A 220 -2.64 -20.84 3.20
N GLY A 221 -2.47 -20.71 4.52
CA GLY A 221 -2.60 -21.82 5.46
C GLY A 221 -1.39 -22.76 5.51
N THR A 222 -0.25 -22.38 4.91
CA THR A 222 1.01 -23.15 5.01
C THR A 222 1.71 -22.90 6.35
N LEU A 223 1.38 -21.81 7.03
CA LEU A 223 1.85 -21.48 8.37
C LEU A 223 0.66 -21.19 9.30
N THR A 224 0.73 -21.64 10.55
CA THR A 224 -0.30 -21.29 11.55
C THR A 224 -0.17 -19.82 11.95
N ALA A 225 -1.28 -19.17 12.35
CA ALA A 225 -1.25 -17.78 12.82
C ALA A 225 -0.28 -17.58 14.00
N ALA A 226 -0.19 -18.54 14.93
CA ALA A 226 0.73 -18.48 16.06
C ALA A 226 2.19 -18.48 15.62
N THR A 227 2.60 -19.44 14.78
CA THR A 227 3.97 -19.52 14.29
C THR A 227 4.32 -18.33 13.39
N ALA A 228 3.38 -17.87 12.57
CA ALA A 228 3.56 -16.68 11.74
C ALA A 228 3.81 -15.43 12.60
N LEU A 229 3.01 -15.23 13.64
CA LEU A 229 3.17 -14.09 14.53
C LEU A 229 4.50 -14.13 15.30
N ASP A 230 4.90 -15.30 15.79
CA ASP A 230 6.19 -15.45 16.48
C ASP A 230 7.38 -15.11 15.54
N ARG A 231 7.28 -15.49 14.26
CA ARG A 231 8.28 -15.12 13.23
C ARG A 231 8.27 -13.63 12.92
N LEU A 232 7.08 -13.01 12.80
CA LEU A 232 6.98 -11.57 12.57
C LEU A 232 7.59 -10.79 13.73
N GLU A 233 7.35 -11.22 14.97
CA GLU A 233 7.93 -10.58 16.14
C GLU A 233 9.47 -10.72 16.18
N ALA A 234 10.01 -11.87 15.78
CA ALA A 234 11.46 -12.04 15.61
C ALA A 234 12.03 -11.08 14.53
N LEU A 235 11.41 -11.03 13.35
CA LEU A 235 11.78 -10.11 12.27
C LEU A 235 11.68 -8.63 12.70
N HIS A 236 10.70 -8.29 13.54
CA HIS A 236 10.59 -6.95 14.09
C HIS A 236 11.83 -6.63 14.93
N ARG A 237 12.20 -7.49 15.88
CA ARG A 237 13.39 -7.29 16.72
C ARG A 237 14.68 -7.18 15.91
N GLU A 238 14.85 -8.05 14.91
CA GLU A 238 15.99 -7.99 13.97
C GLU A 238 16.03 -6.64 13.24
N SER A 239 14.89 -6.19 12.71
CA SER A 239 14.80 -4.92 12.00
C SER A 239 15.17 -3.71 12.86
N ARG A 240 14.99 -3.78 14.19
CA ARG A 240 15.34 -2.70 15.12
C ARG A 240 16.85 -2.60 15.38
N GLN A 241 17.59 -3.67 15.11
CA GLN A 241 19.05 -3.72 15.29
C GLN A 241 19.79 -3.24 14.04
N LEU A 242 19.09 -3.09 12.91
CA LEU A 242 19.68 -2.58 11.66
C LEU A 242 19.91 -1.07 11.76
N SER A 243 21.18 -0.68 11.70
CA SER A 243 21.59 0.72 11.60
C SER A 243 21.29 1.29 10.21
N PRO A 244 21.03 2.60 10.08
CA PRO A 244 21.04 3.24 8.77
C PRO A 244 22.40 2.99 8.08
N LEU A 245 22.37 2.74 6.77
CA LEU A 245 23.59 2.61 5.97
C LEU A 245 24.52 3.79 6.31
N PRO A 246 25.79 3.55 6.63
CA PRO A 246 26.70 4.62 6.98
C PRO A 246 26.72 5.65 5.84
N SER A 247 26.54 6.93 6.18
CA SER A 247 26.81 8.01 5.23
C SER A 247 28.25 7.86 4.78
N ALA A 248 28.48 7.61 3.50
CA ALA A 248 29.82 7.62 2.94
C ALA A 248 30.44 8.98 3.26
N SER A 249 31.35 9.01 4.23
CA SER A 249 32.15 10.20 4.51
C SER A 249 33.01 10.42 3.29
N LEU A 250 32.60 11.35 2.42
CA LEU A 250 33.46 11.87 1.38
C LEU A 250 34.54 12.71 2.08
N SER A 251 35.68 12.09 2.35
CA SER A 251 36.92 12.82 2.56
C SER A 251 37.23 13.56 1.25
N HIS A 252 36.99 14.86 1.23
CA HIS A 252 37.49 15.74 0.18
C HIS A 252 39.02 15.76 0.21
N PRO A 253 39.72 15.56 -0.93
CA PRO A 253 41.05 16.14 -1.14
C PRO A 253 40.94 17.66 -1.39
#